data_AF-A0A8C9N2L9-F1
#
_entry.id   AF-A0A8C9N2L9-F1
#
_cell.length_a   1.000
_cell.length_b   1.000
_cell.length_c   1.000
_cell.angle_alpha   90.00
_cell.angle_beta   90.00
_cell.angle_gamma   90.00
#
_symmetry.space_group_name_H-M   'P 1'
#
loop_
_entity.id
_entity.type
_entity.pdbx_description
1 polymer ?
#
loop_
_entity_poly.entity_id
_entity_poly.type
_entity_poly.pdbx_seq_one_letter_code
_entity_poly.pdbx_strand_id
1 'polypeptide(L)'
;RDVQENDEEAVQVKEQSILELGSLLAKTGQAEELGGLLKYVRPFLNSISKAKAARLVRSLLDLFLDMEAATGQEVDLCLECIEWAKSEKRTFLRQALEARLVSLYFDTKRYQEALQLGSQLLRELKKMDDKALLVEVQLLESKTYHALSNLPKARAALTSARTTANAIYCPPKLQAALDMQSGIIHAAEEKDWKTAYSYFYEAFEGNDSIDNPKAITALKYMLLCKIMLNSPEDVQALVSGKLALRYAGRQTEALKCVAQASKNRSLADFEKALTDYKVELRDDPIINTHLAKLYDNLLEQNLIRVIEPFSRVQVNVSSSTWRDWSLCPCCWG
;
A
#
# COMPACT_ATOMS: atom_id res chain seq x y z
N ARG A 1 44.97 0.37 -13.09
CA ARG A 1 45.38 -0.52 -14.19
C ARG A 1 44.21 -0.60 -15.12
N ASP A 2 44.38 -0.03 -16.30
CA ASP A 2 43.39 0.00 -17.36
C ASP A 2 42.94 -1.43 -17.68
N VAL A 3 41.63 -1.65 -17.61
CA VAL A 3 41.00 -2.93 -17.94
C VAL A 3 41.03 -3.04 -19.45
N GLN A 4 41.84 -3.95 -19.98
CA GLN A 4 41.85 -4.31 -21.39
C GLN A 4 40.46 -4.83 -21.77
N GLU A 5 39.97 -4.41 -22.95
CA GLU A 5 38.61 -4.53 -23.47
C GLU A 5 38.04 -5.97 -23.63
N ASN A 6 38.61 -7.02 -23.02
CA ASN A 6 38.17 -8.40 -23.22
C ASN A 6 38.15 -9.32 -21.98
N ASP A 7 38.27 -8.81 -20.76
CA ASP A 7 38.02 -9.65 -19.58
C ASP A 7 36.55 -9.54 -19.15
N GLU A 8 35.68 -10.31 -19.79
CA GLU A 8 34.28 -10.46 -19.34
C GLU A 8 34.19 -10.84 -17.86
N GLU A 9 35.17 -11.60 -17.36
CA GLU A 9 35.33 -11.95 -15.95
C GLU A 9 35.65 -10.71 -15.09
N ALA A 10 36.56 -9.84 -15.52
CA ALA A 10 36.88 -8.61 -14.79
C ALA A 10 35.68 -7.64 -14.74
N VAL A 11 34.90 -7.57 -15.82
CA VAL A 11 33.65 -6.79 -15.86
C VAL A 11 32.62 -7.37 -14.89
N GLN A 12 32.46 -8.69 -14.84
CA GLN A 12 31.54 -9.36 -13.91
C GLN A 12 31.96 -9.20 -12.45
N VAL A 13 33.25 -9.37 -12.14
CA VAL A 13 33.78 -9.15 -10.78
C VAL A 13 33.52 -7.71 -10.36
N LYS A 14 33.77 -6.74 -11.25
CA LYS A 14 33.52 -5.33 -10.96
C LYS A 14 32.03 -5.02 -10.78
N GLU A 15 31.14 -5.64 -11.57
CA GLU A 15 29.68 -5.55 -11.39
C GLU A 15 29.26 -6.03 -10.00
N GLN A 16 29.76 -7.18 -9.58
CA GLN A 16 29.49 -7.75 -8.25
C GLN A 16 30.06 -6.88 -7.13
N SER A 17 31.30 -6.40 -7.26
CA SER A 17 31.93 -5.53 -6.27
C SER A 17 31.17 -4.22 -6.09
N ILE A 18 30.63 -3.64 -7.18
CA ILE A 18 29.81 -2.42 -7.10
C ILE A 18 28.50 -2.70 -6.34
N LEU A 19 27.84 -3.82 -6.59
CA LEU A 19 26.61 -4.20 -5.89
C LEU A 19 26.88 -4.53 -4.41
N GLU A 20 27.98 -5.21 -4.12
CA GLU A 20 28.39 -5.53 -2.76
C GLU A 20 28.72 -4.26 -1.97
N LEU A 21 29.51 -3.34 -2.56
CA LEU A 21 29.78 -2.03 -1.97
C LEU A 21 28.49 -1.24 -1.75
N GLY A 22 27.59 -1.21 -2.75
CA GLY A 22 26.29 -0.57 -2.61
C GLY A 22 25.45 -1.17 -1.47
N SER A 23 25.49 -2.50 -1.30
CA SER A 23 24.80 -3.19 -0.20
C SER A 23 25.42 -2.91 1.17
N LEU A 24 26.74 -2.74 1.24
CA LEU A 24 27.45 -2.37 2.47
C LEU A 24 27.10 -0.95 2.86
N LEU A 25 27.17 0.00 1.92
CA LEU A 25 26.76 1.40 2.14
C LEU A 25 25.29 1.51 2.56
N ALA A 26 24.43 0.67 1.99
CA ALA A 26 23.03 0.59 2.39
C ALA A 26 22.85 0.10 3.84
N LYS A 27 23.62 -0.90 4.26
CA LYS A 27 23.59 -1.41 5.63
C LYS A 27 24.21 -0.45 6.64
N THR A 28 25.19 0.36 6.25
CA THR A 28 25.83 1.37 7.11
C THR A 28 25.08 2.70 7.14
N GLY A 29 24.07 2.88 6.29
CA GLY A 29 23.24 4.09 6.24
C GLY A 29 23.92 5.30 5.60
N GLN A 30 24.97 5.10 4.79
CA GLN A 30 25.76 6.17 4.18
C GLN A 30 25.15 6.63 2.85
N ALA A 31 24.06 7.41 2.93
CA ALA A 31 23.31 7.85 1.76
C ALA A 31 24.15 8.69 0.78
N GLU A 32 24.90 9.68 1.26
CA GLU A 32 25.72 10.55 0.39
C GLU A 32 26.77 9.75 -0.40
N GLU A 33 27.40 8.78 0.25
CA GLU A 33 28.41 7.92 -0.37
C GLU A 33 27.78 7.00 -1.43
N LEU A 34 26.57 6.48 -1.19
CA LEU A 34 25.85 5.67 -2.18
C LEU A 34 25.41 6.50 -3.39
N GLY A 35 24.93 7.74 -3.16
CA GLY A 35 24.64 8.69 -4.24
C GLY A 35 25.90 9.06 -5.03
N GLY A 36 27.03 9.24 -4.34
CA GLY A 36 28.35 9.45 -4.94
C GLY A 36 28.83 8.25 -5.76
N LEU A 37 28.62 7.03 -5.26
CA LEU A 37 28.92 5.79 -5.98
C LEU A 37 28.15 5.72 -7.29
N LEU A 38 26.87 6.09 -7.29
CA LEU A 38 26.03 6.13 -8.48
C LEU A 38 26.59 7.06 -9.58
N LYS A 39 27.21 8.18 -9.18
CA LYS A 39 27.91 9.11 -10.09
C LYS A 39 29.24 8.52 -10.57
N TYR A 40 29.99 7.91 -9.67
CA TYR A 40 31.29 7.30 -9.95
C TYR A 40 31.21 6.12 -10.93
N VAL A 41 30.12 5.35 -10.90
CA VAL A 41 29.95 4.19 -11.79
C VAL A 41 29.48 4.57 -13.21
N ARG A 42 29.04 5.82 -13.46
CA ARG A 42 28.54 6.25 -14.79
C ARG A 42 29.52 5.97 -15.95
N PRO A 43 30.84 6.22 -15.85
CA PRO A 43 31.78 5.87 -16.91
C PRO A 43 31.88 4.36 -17.14
N PHE A 44 31.82 3.55 -16.08
CA PHE A 44 31.81 2.09 -16.17
C PHE A 44 30.52 1.55 -16.80
N LEU A 45 29.38 2.22 -16.60
CA LEU A 45 28.12 1.86 -17.22
C LEU A 45 28.12 2.03 -18.75
N ASN A 46 29.06 2.81 -19.30
CA ASN A 46 29.26 2.96 -20.74
C ASN A 46 30.15 1.86 -21.34
N SER A 47 30.93 1.14 -20.53
CA SER A 47 31.74 0.01 -21.00
C SER A 47 31.01 -1.34 -20.98
N ILE A 48 29.75 -1.39 -20.55
CA ILE A 48 28.95 -2.62 -20.46
C ILE A 48 27.68 -2.53 -21.32
N SER A 49 27.02 -3.68 -21.54
CA SER A 49 25.78 -3.72 -22.32
C SER A 49 24.67 -2.87 -21.69
N LYS A 50 23.82 -2.27 -22.52
CA LYS A 50 22.71 -1.42 -22.08
C LYS A 50 21.79 -2.12 -21.07
N ALA A 51 21.56 -3.42 -21.24
CA ALA A 51 20.74 -4.23 -20.33
C ALA A 51 21.40 -4.43 -18.95
N LYS A 52 22.70 -4.76 -18.91
CA LYS A 52 23.45 -4.92 -17.66
C LYS A 52 23.53 -3.58 -16.90
N ALA A 53 23.81 -2.50 -17.62
CA ALA A 53 23.81 -1.17 -17.02
C ALA A 53 22.45 -0.77 -16.46
N ALA A 54 21.36 -1.05 -17.18
CA ALA A 54 20.01 -0.79 -16.69
C ALA A 54 19.66 -1.61 -15.44
N ARG A 55 20.17 -2.84 -15.33
CA ARG A 55 20.02 -3.66 -14.11
C ARG A 55 20.80 -3.08 -12.95
N LEU A 56 22.09 -2.74 -13.14
CA LEU A 56 22.94 -2.19 -12.09
C LEU A 56 22.41 -0.86 -11.55
N VAL A 57 22.01 0.07 -12.43
CA VAL A 57 21.43 1.36 -12.00
C VAL A 57 20.15 1.17 -11.19
N ARG A 58 19.25 0.28 -11.64
CA ARG A 58 18.01 -0.02 -10.90
C ARG A 58 18.31 -0.61 -9.52
N SER A 59 19.19 -1.60 -9.45
CA SER A 59 19.55 -2.23 -8.17
C SER A 59 20.19 -1.25 -7.19
N LEU A 60 21.11 -0.39 -7.64
CA LEU A 60 21.70 0.63 -6.77
C LEU A 60 20.69 1.70 -6.34
N LEU A 61 19.79 2.11 -7.24
CA LEU A 61 18.74 3.07 -6.92
C LEU A 61 17.73 2.48 -5.93
N ASP A 62 17.33 1.22 -6.10
CA ASP A 62 16.43 0.55 -5.17
C ASP A 62 17.07 0.42 -3.78
N LEU A 63 18.35 0.04 -3.71
CA LEU A 63 19.10 0.06 -2.44
C LEU A 63 19.12 1.46 -1.83
N PHE A 64 19.27 2.51 -2.63
CA PHE A 64 19.27 3.89 -2.13
C PHE A 64 17.91 4.31 -1.56
N LEU A 65 16.82 3.98 -2.27
CA LEU A 65 15.46 4.34 -1.85
C LEU A 65 14.99 3.52 -0.63
N ASP A 66 15.49 2.30 -0.46
CA ASP A 66 15.15 1.44 0.67
C ASP A 66 15.87 1.83 1.98
N MET A 67 16.86 2.72 1.95
CA MET A 67 17.61 3.16 3.15
C MET A 67 16.81 4.08 4.10
N GLU A 68 15.53 4.34 3.84
CA GLU A 68 14.69 5.29 4.61
C GLU A 68 15.42 6.63 4.88
N ALA A 69 16.22 7.08 3.91
CA ALA A 69 16.96 8.32 4.03
C ALA A 69 16.01 9.48 3.71
N ALA A 70 15.36 10.00 4.75
CA ALA A 70 14.66 11.28 4.78
C ALA A 70 15.61 12.49 4.57
N THR A 71 16.53 12.41 3.61
CA THR A 71 17.50 13.46 3.25
C THR A 71 16.97 14.41 2.19
N GLY A 72 15.80 14.13 1.58
CA GLY A 72 15.23 14.94 0.51
C GLY A 72 16.01 14.86 -0.82
N GLN A 73 17.09 14.08 -0.87
CA GLN A 73 17.96 13.91 -2.04
C GLN A 73 17.47 12.82 -3.01
N GLU A 74 16.49 12.02 -2.62
CA GLU A 74 15.95 10.89 -3.42
C GLU A 74 15.39 11.36 -4.76
N VAL A 75 14.62 12.46 -4.73
CA VAL A 75 14.03 13.05 -5.93
C VAL A 75 15.12 13.62 -6.83
N ASP A 76 16.07 14.36 -6.26
CA ASP A 76 17.18 14.95 -7.02
C ASP A 76 18.05 13.88 -7.68
N LEU A 77 18.38 12.80 -6.96
CA LEU A 77 19.15 11.69 -7.51
C LEU A 77 18.39 10.97 -8.62
N CYS A 78 17.09 10.73 -8.46
CA CYS A 78 16.25 10.17 -9.53
C CYS A 78 16.23 11.06 -10.77
N LEU A 79 16.07 12.37 -10.59
CA LEU A 79 16.08 13.34 -11.69
C LEU A 79 17.43 13.37 -12.41
N GLU A 80 18.54 13.36 -11.68
CA GLU A 80 19.87 13.26 -12.28
C GLU A 80 20.07 11.98 -13.10
N CYS A 81 19.54 10.85 -12.61
CA CYS A 81 19.62 9.56 -13.33
C CYS A 81 18.78 9.58 -14.60
N ILE A 82 17.61 10.23 -14.55
CA ILE A 82 16.74 10.43 -15.71
C ILE A 82 17.43 11.31 -16.75
N GLU A 83 18.05 12.43 -16.34
CA GLU A 83 18.80 13.30 -17.24
C GLU A 83 19.99 12.58 -17.87
N TRP A 84 20.73 11.79 -17.10
CA TRP A 84 21.79 10.93 -17.65
C TRP A 84 21.25 9.89 -18.64
N ALA A 85 20.11 9.25 -18.33
CA ALA A 85 19.48 8.30 -19.24
C ALA A 85 18.99 8.98 -20.54
N LYS A 86 18.56 10.25 -20.48
CA LYS A 86 18.24 11.08 -21.66
C LYS A 86 19.48 11.41 -22.47
N SER A 87 20.58 11.85 -21.85
CA SER A 87 21.83 12.20 -22.54
C SER A 87 22.43 11.01 -23.28
N GLU A 88 22.39 9.83 -22.65
CA GLU A 88 22.88 8.57 -23.22
C GLU A 88 21.86 7.88 -24.16
N LYS A 89 20.71 8.51 -24.41
CA LYS A 89 19.62 7.98 -25.26
C LYS A 89 19.16 6.57 -24.85
N ARG A 90 19.15 6.27 -23.55
CA ARG A 90 18.73 4.98 -22.96
C ARG A 90 17.24 5.01 -22.62
N THR A 91 16.38 4.88 -23.63
CA THR A 91 14.91 5.05 -23.52
C THR A 91 14.25 4.13 -22.49
N PHE A 92 14.53 2.82 -22.52
CA PHE A 92 13.94 1.86 -21.58
C PHE A 92 14.36 2.11 -20.12
N LEU A 93 15.63 2.46 -19.91
CA LEU A 93 16.12 2.80 -18.57
C LEU A 93 15.45 4.07 -18.07
N ARG A 94 15.35 5.11 -18.90
CA ARG A 94 14.62 6.33 -18.56
C ARG A 94 13.19 6.04 -18.14
N GLN A 95 12.45 5.24 -18.90
CA GLN A 95 11.06 4.90 -18.59
C GLN A 95 10.91 4.15 -17.26
N ALA A 96 11.81 3.20 -16.98
CA ALA A 96 11.84 2.50 -15.69
C ALA A 96 12.17 3.46 -14.53
N LEU A 97 13.11 4.39 -14.72
CA LEU A 97 13.45 5.42 -13.73
C LEU A 97 12.30 6.40 -13.51
N GLU A 98 11.59 6.80 -14.56
CA GLU A 98 10.40 7.65 -14.46
C GLU A 98 9.26 6.94 -13.71
N ALA A 99 9.05 5.64 -13.96
CA ALA A 99 8.08 4.85 -13.19
C ALA A 99 8.45 4.80 -11.70
N ARG A 100 9.74 4.62 -11.37
CA ARG A 100 10.22 4.66 -9.99
C ARG A 100 10.04 6.05 -9.36
N LEU A 101 10.29 7.11 -10.11
CA LEU A 101 10.06 8.49 -9.67
C LEU A 101 8.56 8.77 -9.41
N VAL A 102 7.64 8.22 -10.21
CA VAL A 102 6.20 8.30 -9.92
C VAL A 102 5.85 7.62 -8.60
N SER A 103 6.43 6.44 -8.31
CA SER A 103 6.27 5.78 -7.00
C SER A 103 6.79 6.67 -5.87
N LEU A 104 7.98 7.27 -6.04
CA LEU A 104 8.56 8.16 -5.04
C LEU A 104 7.71 9.42 -4.80
N TYR A 105 7.13 10.00 -5.85
CA TYR A 105 6.20 11.12 -5.70
C TYR A 105 4.91 10.70 -4.97
N PHE A 106 4.44 9.48 -5.17
CA PHE A 106 3.30 8.96 -4.41
C PHE A 106 3.65 8.81 -2.92
N ASP A 107 4.81 8.24 -2.59
CA ASP A 107 5.26 8.01 -1.22
C ASP A 107 5.53 9.34 -0.48
N THR A 108 6.07 10.35 -1.17
CA THR A 108 6.28 11.72 -0.66
C THR A 108 5.02 12.60 -0.70
N LYS A 109 3.86 12.05 -1.06
CA LYS A 109 2.55 12.73 -1.16
C LYS A 109 2.49 13.88 -2.19
N ARG A 110 3.40 13.92 -3.16
CA ARG A 110 3.40 14.87 -4.29
C ARG A 110 2.52 14.38 -5.44
N TYR A 111 1.21 14.30 -5.18
CA TYR A 111 0.26 13.66 -6.09
C TYR A 111 0.11 14.36 -7.45
N GLN A 112 0.23 15.69 -7.51
CA GLN A 112 0.11 16.43 -8.78
C GLN A 112 1.29 16.14 -9.72
N GLU A 113 2.52 16.14 -9.20
CA GLU A 113 3.73 15.81 -9.95
C GLU A 113 3.69 14.34 -10.42
N ALA A 114 3.24 13.42 -9.55
CA ALA A 114 3.03 12.01 -9.90
C ALA A 114 2.07 11.83 -11.08
N LEU A 115 0.92 12.54 -11.08
CA LEU A 115 -0.06 12.45 -12.17
C LEU A 115 0.45 13.05 -13.47
N GLN A 116 1.18 14.16 -13.42
CA GLN A 116 1.74 14.79 -14.62
C GLN A 116 2.76 13.87 -15.29
N LEU A 117 3.71 13.34 -14.51
CA LEU A 117 4.74 12.43 -15.00
C LEU A 117 4.12 11.10 -15.46
N GLY A 118 3.21 10.52 -14.68
CA GLY A 118 2.50 9.29 -15.03
C GLY A 118 1.71 9.43 -16.33
N SER A 119 0.98 10.54 -16.52
CA SER A 119 0.23 10.79 -17.75
C SER A 119 1.12 10.90 -19.00
N GLN A 120 2.32 11.48 -18.86
CA GLN A 120 3.29 11.55 -19.95
C GLN A 120 3.82 10.15 -20.28
N LEU A 121 4.26 9.42 -19.26
CA LEU A 121 4.81 8.07 -19.39
C LEU A 121 3.79 7.08 -19.99
N LEU A 122 2.52 7.15 -19.59
CA LEU A 122 1.44 6.31 -20.14
C LEU A 122 1.21 6.52 -21.65
N ARG A 123 1.40 7.74 -22.18
CA ARG A 123 1.28 8.00 -23.63
C ARG A 123 2.39 7.30 -24.42
N GLU A 124 3.56 7.17 -23.83
CA GLU A 124 4.69 6.45 -24.42
C GLU A 124 4.50 4.94 -24.29
N LEU A 125 4.25 4.45 -23.08
CA LEU A 125 4.14 3.02 -22.79
C LEU A 125 2.98 2.34 -23.54
N LYS A 126 1.90 3.07 -23.86
CA LYS A 126 0.81 2.55 -24.70
C LYS A 126 1.25 2.17 -26.12
N LYS A 127 2.31 2.79 -26.64
CA LYS A 127 2.88 2.50 -27.97
C LYS A 127 3.94 1.41 -27.94
N MET A 128 4.31 0.93 -26.76
CA MET A 128 5.35 -0.06 -26.54
C MET A 128 4.76 -1.44 -26.20
N ASP A 129 5.60 -2.48 -26.30
CA ASP A 129 5.21 -3.87 -26.03
C ASP A 129 5.43 -4.29 -24.57
N ASP A 130 6.19 -3.52 -23.78
CA ASP A 130 6.36 -3.78 -22.34
C ASP A 130 5.09 -3.44 -21.56
N LYS A 131 4.17 -4.41 -21.50
CA LYS A 131 2.89 -4.28 -20.81
C LYS A 131 3.04 -4.40 -19.29
N ALA A 132 4.10 -5.03 -18.78
CA ALA A 132 4.30 -5.17 -17.34
C ALA A 132 4.54 -3.81 -16.69
N LEU A 133 5.43 -3.00 -17.27
CA LEU A 133 5.68 -1.63 -16.81
C LEU A 133 4.43 -0.74 -16.99
N LEU A 134 3.67 -0.94 -18.06
CA LEU A 134 2.41 -0.23 -18.29
C LEU A 134 1.39 -0.48 -17.17
N VAL A 135 1.22 -1.74 -16.74
CA VAL A 135 0.31 -2.10 -15.64
C VAL A 135 0.75 -1.45 -14.33
N GLU A 136 2.06 -1.43 -14.05
CA GLU A 136 2.61 -0.81 -12.83
C GLU A 136 2.29 0.70 -12.77
N VAL A 137 2.51 1.43 -13.87
CA VAL A 137 2.22 2.86 -13.93
C VAL A 137 0.70 3.14 -13.86
N GLN A 138 -0.14 2.32 -14.51
CA GLN A 138 -1.60 2.44 -14.41
C GLN A 138 -2.10 2.17 -12.98
N LEU A 139 -1.50 1.22 -12.27
CA LEU A 139 -1.81 0.96 -10.87
C LEU A 139 -1.41 2.13 -9.97
N LEU A 140 -0.22 2.74 -10.19
CA LEU A 140 0.21 3.94 -9.47
C LEU A 140 -0.71 5.14 -9.76
N GLU A 141 -1.18 5.30 -10.99
CA GLU A 141 -2.17 6.32 -11.36
C GLU A 141 -3.48 6.10 -10.59
N SER A 142 -3.97 4.86 -10.51
CA SER A 142 -5.16 4.51 -9.72
C SER A 142 -5.00 4.86 -8.23
N LYS A 143 -3.87 4.50 -7.63
CA LYS A 143 -3.55 4.82 -6.23
C LYS A 143 -3.48 6.32 -5.98
N THR A 144 -2.88 7.07 -6.89
CA THR A 144 -2.72 8.52 -6.80
C THR A 144 -4.08 9.23 -6.90
N TYR A 145 -4.94 8.82 -7.83
CA TYR A 145 -6.31 9.35 -7.90
C TYR A 145 -7.14 9.00 -6.67
N HIS A 146 -6.97 7.79 -6.12
CA HIS A 146 -7.64 7.39 -4.88
C HIS A 146 -7.18 8.27 -3.69
N ALA A 147 -5.88 8.53 -3.56
CA ALA A 147 -5.35 9.43 -2.52
C ALA A 147 -5.89 10.87 -2.66
N LEU A 148 -6.15 11.33 -3.87
CA LEU A 148 -6.81 12.61 -4.17
C LEU A 148 -8.35 12.55 -4.05
N SER A 149 -8.92 11.44 -3.55
CA SER A 149 -10.36 11.22 -3.41
C SER A 149 -11.14 11.27 -4.74
N ASN A 150 -10.48 11.06 -5.89
CA ASN A 150 -11.12 10.99 -7.20
C ASN A 150 -11.42 9.53 -7.58
N LEU A 151 -12.50 8.97 -7.00
CA LEU A 151 -12.88 7.57 -7.19
C LEU A 151 -13.18 7.18 -8.64
N PRO A 152 -13.93 7.97 -9.44
CA PRO A 152 -14.25 7.59 -10.81
C PRO A 152 -13.02 7.41 -11.69
N LYS A 153 -12.02 8.31 -11.54
CA LYS A 153 -10.75 8.20 -12.28
C LYS A 153 -9.87 7.08 -11.75
N ALA A 154 -9.82 6.88 -10.43
CA ALA A 154 -9.08 5.78 -9.82
C ALA A 154 -9.58 4.41 -10.33
N ARG A 155 -10.91 4.26 -10.43
CA ARG A 155 -11.55 3.06 -10.98
C ARG A 155 -11.25 2.89 -12.47
N ALA A 156 -11.40 3.93 -13.28
CA ALA A 156 -11.10 3.86 -14.71
C ALA A 156 -9.63 3.46 -14.99
N ALA A 157 -8.70 4.00 -14.21
CA ALA A 157 -7.28 3.62 -14.27
C ALA A 157 -7.07 2.15 -13.88
N LEU A 158 -7.73 1.68 -12.80
CA LEU A 158 -7.66 0.28 -12.37
C LEU A 158 -8.26 -0.69 -13.40
N THR A 159 -9.41 -0.36 -14.00
CA THR A 159 -10.01 -1.17 -15.06
C THR A 159 -9.04 -1.31 -16.23
N SER A 160 -8.39 -0.21 -16.62
CA SER A 160 -7.36 -0.22 -17.67
C SER A 160 -6.15 -1.09 -17.28
N ALA A 161 -5.72 -1.01 -16.01
CA ALA A 161 -4.63 -1.84 -15.47
C ALA A 161 -4.98 -3.33 -15.54
N ARG A 162 -6.18 -3.73 -15.12
CA ARG A 162 -6.64 -5.12 -15.16
C ARG A 162 -6.81 -5.67 -16.57
N THR A 163 -7.35 -4.88 -17.50
CA THR A 163 -7.44 -5.29 -18.91
C THR A 163 -6.05 -5.54 -19.51
N THR A 164 -5.08 -4.69 -19.18
CA THR A 164 -3.70 -4.86 -19.63
C THR A 164 -3.03 -6.06 -18.95
N ALA A 165 -3.28 -6.25 -17.65
CA ALA A 165 -2.79 -7.37 -16.86
C ALA A 165 -3.28 -8.71 -17.39
N ASN A 166 -4.54 -8.81 -17.82
CA ASN A 166 -5.10 -10.03 -18.41
C ASN A 166 -4.46 -10.43 -19.75
N ALA A 167 -3.83 -9.48 -20.45
CA ALA A 167 -3.14 -9.75 -21.71
C ALA A 167 -1.73 -10.34 -21.51
N ILE A 168 -1.22 -10.35 -20.28
CA ILE A 168 0.11 -10.86 -19.94
C ILE A 168 0.04 -11.84 -18.77
N TYR A 169 1.08 -12.67 -18.63
CA TYR A 169 1.27 -13.43 -17.40
C TYR A 169 1.85 -12.49 -16.33
N CYS A 170 0.99 -11.94 -15.48
CA CYS A 170 1.40 -11.00 -14.44
C CYS A 170 2.19 -11.71 -13.33
N PRO A 171 3.30 -11.11 -12.86
CA PRO A 171 4.02 -11.65 -11.72
C PRO A 171 3.13 -11.59 -10.45
N PRO A 172 3.22 -12.58 -9.53
CA PRO A 172 2.33 -12.67 -8.37
C PRO A 172 2.27 -11.40 -7.52
N LYS A 173 3.40 -10.72 -7.34
CA LYS A 173 3.50 -9.45 -6.60
C LYS A 173 2.65 -8.34 -7.22
N LEU A 174 2.64 -8.24 -8.56
CA LEU A 174 1.87 -7.22 -9.28
C LEU A 174 0.38 -7.57 -9.28
N GLN A 175 0.06 -8.85 -9.48
CA GLN A 175 -1.31 -9.36 -9.40
C GLN A 175 -1.93 -9.06 -8.04
N ALA A 176 -1.25 -9.44 -6.95
CA ALA A 176 -1.71 -9.18 -5.59
C ALA A 176 -1.87 -7.67 -5.31
N ALA A 177 -1.06 -6.81 -5.93
CA ALA A 177 -1.21 -5.36 -5.79
C ALA A 177 -2.42 -4.80 -6.57
N LEU A 178 -2.78 -5.39 -7.72
CA LEU A 178 -4.01 -5.07 -8.45
C LEU A 178 -5.25 -5.51 -7.67
N ASP A 179 -5.21 -6.71 -7.07
CA ASP A 179 -6.32 -7.24 -6.28
C ASP A 179 -6.51 -6.42 -4.99
N MET A 180 -5.42 -6.04 -4.33
CA MET A 180 -5.45 -5.13 -3.18
C MET A 180 -6.11 -3.79 -3.53
N GLN A 181 -5.73 -3.18 -4.66
CA GLN A 181 -6.32 -1.92 -5.11
C GLN A 181 -7.79 -2.08 -5.52
N SER A 182 -8.15 -3.23 -6.10
CA SER A 182 -9.54 -3.57 -6.42
C SER A 182 -10.39 -3.61 -5.15
N GLY A 183 -9.94 -4.32 -4.11
CA GLY A 183 -10.61 -4.37 -2.83
C GLY A 183 -10.83 -2.99 -2.21
N ILE A 184 -9.81 -2.12 -2.26
CA ILE A 184 -9.89 -0.74 -1.71
C ILE A 184 -10.93 0.09 -2.46
N ILE A 185 -10.97 0.04 -3.79
CA ILE A 185 -11.93 0.82 -4.59
C ILE A 185 -13.37 0.31 -4.35
N HIS A 186 -13.58 -1.01 -4.35
CA HIS A 186 -14.91 -1.59 -4.07
C HIS A 186 -15.39 -1.27 -2.64
N ALA A 187 -14.48 -1.28 -1.65
CA ALA A 187 -14.77 -0.87 -0.27
C ALA A 187 -15.11 0.63 -0.15
N ALA A 188 -14.43 1.49 -0.90
CA ALA A 188 -14.61 2.94 -0.85
C ALA A 188 -15.87 3.44 -1.57
N GLU A 189 -16.15 2.91 -2.77
CA GLU A 189 -17.16 3.44 -3.70
C GLU A 189 -18.50 2.71 -3.63
N GLU A 190 -18.49 1.37 -3.66
CA GLU A 190 -19.71 0.57 -3.89
C GLU A 190 -20.34 0.03 -2.59
N LYS A 191 -19.66 0.21 -1.44
CA LYS A 191 -19.99 -0.48 -0.18
C LYS A 191 -20.14 -2.00 -0.36
N ASP A 192 -19.56 -2.57 -1.43
CA ASP A 192 -19.63 -3.99 -1.70
C ASP A 192 -18.49 -4.71 -0.98
N TRP A 193 -18.69 -4.88 0.32
CA TRP A 193 -17.75 -5.54 1.21
C TRP A 193 -17.57 -7.02 0.90
N LYS A 194 -18.54 -7.66 0.25
CA LYS A 194 -18.46 -9.09 -0.12
C LYS A 194 -17.45 -9.29 -1.24
N THR A 195 -17.60 -8.50 -2.31
CA THR A 195 -16.67 -8.58 -3.44
C THR A 195 -15.29 -8.04 -3.05
N ALA A 196 -15.22 -6.97 -2.23
CA ALA A 196 -13.96 -6.47 -1.69
C ALA A 196 -13.22 -7.53 -0.87
N TYR A 197 -13.93 -8.29 -0.03
CA TYR A 197 -13.34 -9.41 0.72
C TYR A 197 -12.70 -10.45 -0.20
N SER A 198 -13.37 -10.83 -1.30
CA SER A 198 -12.81 -11.78 -2.27
C SER A 198 -11.52 -11.26 -2.89
N TYR A 199 -11.47 -9.99 -3.31
CA TYR A 199 -10.24 -9.40 -3.83
C TYR A 199 -9.11 -9.34 -2.78
N PHE A 200 -9.42 -9.02 -1.52
CA PHE A 200 -8.41 -9.03 -0.46
C PHE A 200 -7.92 -10.45 -0.12
N TYR A 201 -8.78 -11.46 -0.25
CA TYR A 201 -8.41 -12.86 -0.07
C TYR A 201 -7.42 -13.32 -1.15
N GLU A 202 -7.70 -13.05 -2.43
CA GLU A 202 -6.76 -13.33 -3.54
C GLU A 202 -5.43 -12.59 -3.34
N ALA A 203 -5.48 -11.32 -2.91
CA ALA A 203 -4.29 -10.54 -2.59
C ALA A 203 -3.50 -11.13 -1.41
N PHE A 204 -4.19 -11.71 -0.42
CA PHE A 204 -3.56 -12.37 0.72
C PHE A 204 -2.85 -13.66 0.29
N GLU A 205 -3.53 -14.56 -0.43
CA GLU A 205 -2.90 -15.80 -0.92
C GLU A 205 -1.73 -15.52 -1.87
N GLY A 206 -1.87 -14.52 -2.74
CA GLY A 206 -0.82 -14.10 -3.65
C GLY A 206 0.41 -13.51 -2.93
N ASN A 207 0.22 -12.80 -1.81
CA ASN A 207 1.31 -12.24 -1.02
C ASN A 207 1.92 -13.26 -0.03
N ASP A 208 1.12 -14.19 0.51
CA ASP A 208 1.60 -15.25 1.41
C ASP A 208 2.48 -16.26 0.67
N SER A 209 2.11 -16.60 -0.58
CA SER A 209 2.91 -17.49 -1.44
C SER A 209 4.32 -16.97 -1.72
N ILE A 210 4.54 -15.65 -1.59
CA ILE A 210 5.82 -14.98 -1.82
C ILE A 210 6.44 -14.44 -0.52
N ASP A 211 5.88 -14.78 0.66
CA ASP A 211 6.29 -14.30 1.98
C ASP A 211 6.47 -12.76 2.05
N ASN A 212 5.61 -12.02 1.36
CA ASN A 212 5.69 -10.56 1.32
C ASN A 212 5.05 -9.96 2.57
N PRO A 213 5.70 -8.99 3.24
CA PRO A 213 5.14 -8.31 4.42
C PRO A 213 3.76 -7.68 4.15
N LYS A 214 3.40 -7.38 2.90
CA LYS A 214 2.06 -6.86 2.55
C LYS A 214 0.92 -7.87 2.77
N ALA A 215 1.21 -9.15 3.00
CA ALA A 215 0.21 -10.16 3.36
C ALA A 215 -0.57 -9.76 4.62
N ILE A 216 0.12 -9.22 5.65
CA ILE A 216 -0.56 -8.77 6.87
C ILE A 216 -1.57 -7.64 6.60
N THR A 217 -1.24 -6.73 5.68
CA THR A 217 -2.12 -5.62 5.31
C THR A 217 -3.36 -6.14 4.59
N ALA A 218 -3.22 -7.11 3.70
CA ALA A 218 -4.36 -7.77 3.05
C ALA A 218 -5.26 -8.46 4.09
N LEU A 219 -4.67 -9.20 5.05
CA LEU A 219 -5.40 -9.82 6.14
C LEU A 219 -6.17 -8.78 6.99
N LYS A 220 -5.55 -7.64 7.32
CA LYS A 220 -6.25 -6.55 8.04
C LYS A 220 -7.50 -6.11 7.29
N TYR A 221 -7.41 -5.90 5.97
CA TYR A 221 -8.54 -5.45 5.17
C TYR A 221 -9.62 -6.53 5.01
N MET A 222 -9.25 -7.81 4.94
CA MET A 222 -10.21 -8.92 4.98
C MET A 222 -11.02 -8.92 6.28
N LEU A 223 -10.36 -8.79 7.43
CA LEU A 223 -11.02 -8.75 8.73
C LEU A 223 -11.92 -7.51 8.85
N LEU A 224 -11.47 -6.35 8.35
CA LEU A 224 -12.29 -5.15 8.28
C LEU A 224 -13.57 -5.38 7.46
N CYS A 225 -13.47 -6.00 6.27
CA CYS A 225 -14.65 -6.30 5.45
C CYS A 225 -15.67 -7.17 6.21
N LYS A 226 -15.21 -8.16 6.97
CA LYS A 226 -16.09 -9.02 7.80
C LYS A 226 -16.76 -8.28 8.94
N ILE A 227 -16.06 -7.35 9.59
CA ILE A 227 -16.64 -6.45 10.60
C ILE A 227 -17.71 -5.56 9.95
N MET A 228 -17.43 -4.99 8.77
CA MET A 228 -18.38 -4.14 8.04
C MET A 228 -19.61 -4.91 7.51
N LEU A 229 -19.49 -6.23 7.28
CA LEU A 229 -20.59 -7.12 6.93
C LEU A 229 -21.44 -7.56 8.14
N ASN A 230 -21.18 -7.03 9.34
CA ASN A 230 -21.82 -7.42 10.59
C ASN A 230 -21.68 -8.93 10.92
N SER A 231 -20.60 -9.58 10.48
CA SER A 231 -20.28 -10.98 10.84
C SER A 231 -18.99 -11.09 11.66
N PRO A 232 -18.95 -10.52 12.89
CA PRO A 232 -17.76 -10.56 13.74
C PRO A 232 -17.36 -11.97 14.20
N GLU A 233 -18.26 -12.94 14.11
CA GLU A 233 -17.98 -14.35 14.44
C GLU A 233 -17.03 -15.00 13.43
N ASP A 234 -17.20 -14.68 12.15
CA ASP A 234 -16.30 -15.10 11.08
C ASP A 234 -14.88 -14.58 11.32
N VAL A 235 -14.74 -13.37 11.89
CA VAL A 235 -13.43 -12.77 12.19
C VAL A 235 -12.67 -13.64 13.18
N GLN A 236 -13.33 -14.12 14.23
CA GLN A 236 -12.69 -14.98 15.23
C GLN A 236 -12.28 -16.33 14.63
N ALA A 237 -13.12 -16.91 13.78
CA ALA A 237 -12.81 -18.15 13.06
C ALA A 237 -11.63 -17.96 12.08
N LEU A 238 -11.63 -16.86 11.33
CA LEU A 238 -10.58 -16.55 10.34
C LEU A 238 -9.22 -16.35 11.01
N VAL A 239 -9.15 -15.57 12.09
CA VAL A 239 -7.87 -15.36 12.80
C VAL A 239 -7.37 -16.64 13.49
N SER A 240 -8.29 -17.54 13.85
CA SER A 240 -7.92 -18.85 14.41
C SER A 240 -7.54 -19.88 13.32
N GLY A 241 -7.70 -19.53 12.05
CA GLY A 241 -7.31 -20.36 10.91
C GLY A 241 -5.79 -20.51 10.80
N LYS A 242 -5.34 -21.66 10.33
CA LYS A 242 -3.91 -22.04 10.23
C LYS A 242 -3.04 -20.99 9.52
N LEU A 243 -3.56 -20.39 8.45
CA LEU A 243 -2.86 -19.38 7.66
C LEU A 243 -2.75 -18.04 8.42
N ALA A 244 -3.82 -17.60 9.08
CA ALA A 244 -3.83 -16.35 9.83
C ALA A 244 -3.00 -16.42 11.12
N LEU A 245 -2.87 -17.61 11.73
CA LEU A 245 -2.04 -17.82 12.93
C LEU A 245 -0.56 -17.50 12.69
N ARG A 246 -0.04 -17.68 11.47
CA ARG A 246 1.33 -17.29 11.10
C ARG A 246 1.55 -15.79 11.21
N TYR A 247 0.48 -15.02 11.01
CA TYR A 247 0.44 -13.56 11.03
C TYR A 247 -0.13 -13.01 12.34
N ALA A 248 -0.18 -13.83 13.40
CA ALA A 248 -0.64 -13.41 14.70
C ALA A 248 0.26 -12.29 15.25
N GLY A 249 -0.38 -11.22 15.72
CA GLY A 249 0.30 -10.08 16.31
C GLY A 249 -0.65 -8.91 16.56
N ARG A 250 -0.07 -7.79 16.98
CA ARG A 250 -0.81 -6.60 17.44
C ARG A 250 -1.84 -6.10 16.41
N GLN A 251 -1.53 -6.19 15.12
CA GLN A 251 -2.44 -5.78 14.04
C GLN A 251 -3.70 -6.65 13.94
N THR A 252 -3.56 -7.97 14.14
CA THR A 252 -4.72 -8.90 14.16
C THR A 252 -5.50 -8.81 15.48
N GLU A 253 -4.82 -8.51 16.58
CA GLU A 253 -5.43 -8.31 17.90
C GLU A 253 -6.30 -7.05 17.93
N ALA A 254 -5.83 -5.95 17.34
CA ALA A 254 -6.61 -4.72 17.21
C ALA A 254 -7.97 -4.99 16.54
N LEU A 255 -7.99 -5.71 15.42
CA LEU A 255 -9.22 -6.04 14.69
C LEU A 255 -10.07 -7.10 15.41
N LYS A 256 -9.46 -8.01 16.17
CA LYS A 256 -10.19 -8.90 17.09
C LYS A 256 -10.92 -8.11 18.18
N CYS A 257 -10.27 -7.14 18.82
CA CYS A 257 -10.89 -6.30 19.84
C CYS A 257 -12.05 -5.49 19.25
N VAL A 258 -11.87 -4.92 18.04
CA VAL A 258 -12.95 -4.21 17.33
C VAL A 258 -14.11 -5.16 16.98
N ALA A 259 -13.83 -6.36 16.48
CA ALA A 259 -14.85 -7.36 16.20
C ALA A 259 -15.60 -7.79 17.46
N GLN A 260 -14.92 -7.95 18.59
CA GLN A 260 -15.54 -8.28 19.87
C GLN A 260 -16.42 -7.13 20.38
N ALA A 261 -15.99 -5.88 20.25
CA ALA A 261 -16.78 -4.70 20.59
C ALA A 261 -18.06 -4.61 19.72
N SER A 262 -17.94 -4.92 18.43
CA SER A 262 -19.08 -5.03 17.51
C SER A 262 -20.03 -6.17 17.91
N LYS A 263 -19.50 -7.35 18.25
CA LYS A 263 -20.31 -8.49 18.73
C LYS A 263 -21.08 -8.16 20.01
N ASN A 264 -20.43 -7.47 20.96
CA ASN A 264 -21.04 -7.08 22.23
C ASN A 264 -21.95 -5.84 22.12
N ARG A 265 -21.99 -5.18 20.96
CA ARG A 265 -22.68 -3.88 20.74
C ARG A 265 -22.28 -2.82 21.77
N SER A 266 -20.99 -2.79 22.12
CA SER A 266 -20.45 -1.96 23.20
C SER A 266 -19.60 -0.83 22.63
N LEU A 267 -20.12 0.40 22.71
CA LEU A 267 -19.40 1.59 22.25
C LEU A 267 -18.15 1.88 23.10
N ALA A 268 -18.22 1.60 24.41
CA ALA A 268 -17.11 1.83 25.32
C ALA A 268 -15.90 0.94 24.99
N ASP A 269 -16.14 -0.34 24.68
CA ASP A 269 -15.08 -1.27 24.28
C ASP A 269 -14.45 -0.87 22.94
N PHE A 270 -15.25 -0.31 22.03
CA PHE A 270 -14.79 0.19 20.75
C PHE A 270 -13.90 1.44 20.91
N GLU A 271 -14.31 2.43 21.72
CA GLU A 271 -13.48 3.60 22.02
C GLU A 271 -12.16 3.21 22.72
N LYS A 272 -12.21 2.22 23.61
CA LYS A 272 -11.02 1.68 24.26
C LYS A 272 -10.07 1.03 23.24
N ALA A 273 -10.59 0.17 22.36
CA ALA A 273 -9.79 -0.45 21.30
C ALA A 273 -9.17 0.59 20.35
N LEU A 274 -9.89 1.66 20.01
CA LEU A 274 -9.37 2.76 19.20
C LEU A 274 -8.24 3.55 19.87
N THR A 275 -8.22 3.58 21.20
CA THR A 275 -7.20 4.28 21.99
C THR A 275 -5.96 3.41 22.18
N ASP A 276 -6.16 2.14 22.51
CA ASP A 276 -5.08 1.16 22.75
C ASP A 276 -4.30 0.80 21.48
N TYR A 277 -5.00 0.76 20.33
CA TYR A 277 -4.44 0.40 19.01
C TYR A 277 -4.46 1.57 18.02
N LYS A 278 -4.09 2.76 18.50
CA LYS A 278 -4.12 3.99 17.70
C LYS A 278 -3.29 3.87 16.42
N VAL A 279 -2.10 3.27 16.50
CA VAL A 279 -1.17 3.13 15.37
C VAL A 279 -1.72 2.18 14.31
N GLU A 280 -2.33 1.08 14.72
CA GLU A 280 -2.81 0.05 13.80
C GLU A 280 -4.13 0.42 13.12
N LEU A 281 -4.93 1.28 13.77
CA LEU A 281 -6.29 1.64 13.35
C LEU A 281 -6.40 3.06 12.77
N ARG A 282 -5.86 4.09 13.43
CA ARG A 282 -6.00 5.49 12.99
C ARG A 282 -4.96 5.91 11.95
N ASP A 283 -3.73 5.40 12.06
CA ASP A 283 -2.66 5.77 11.12
C ASP A 283 -2.86 5.10 9.75
N ASP A 284 -3.68 4.05 9.67
CA ASP A 284 -4.11 3.41 8.42
C ASP A 284 -5.26 4.20 7.77
N PRO A 285 -5.03 4.92 6.66
CA PRO A 285 -6.03 5.83 6.09
C PRO A 285 -7.31 5.11 5.63
N ILE A 286 -7.16 3.86 5.17
CA ILE A 286 -8.27 3.06 4.65
C ILE A 286 -9.16 2.63 5.81
N ILE A 287 -8.58 2.09 6.88
CA ILE A 287 -9.33 1.69 8.08
C ILE A 287 -9.99 2.93 8.70
N ASN A 288 -9.25 4.02 8.88
CA ASN A 288 -9.76 5.25 9.50
C ASN A 288 -11.01 5.81 8.80
N THR A 289 -11.04 5.78 7.46
CA THR A 289 -12.20 6.21 6.67
C THR A 289 -13.45 5.38 6.98
N HIS A 290 -13.27 4.10 7.28
CA HIS A 290 -14.37 3.18 7.57
C HIS A 290 -14.73 3.11 9.06
N LEU A 291 -13.80 3.44 9.96
CA LEU A 291 -14.05 3.50 11.40
C LEU A 291 -15.12 4.52 11.79
N ALA A 292 -15.20 5.66 11.08
CA ALA A 292 -16.26 6.63 11.30
C ALA A 292 -17.66 6.02 11.03
N LYS A 293 -17.81 5.31 9.90
CA LYS A 293 -19.05 4.61 9.55
C LYS A 293 -19.38 3.47 10.52
N LEU A 294 -18.34 2.77 10.99
CA LEU A 294 -18.49 1.71 11.99
C LEU A 294 -18.94 2.27 13.34
N TYR A 295 -18.44 3.44 13.74
CA TYR A 295 -18.86 4.14 14.95
C TYR A 295 -20.35 4.48 14.90
N ASP A 296 -20.83 5.05 13.79
CA ASP A 296 -22.26 5.39 13.62
C ASP A 296 -23.15 4.15 13.72
N ASN A 297 -22.80 3.07 13.01
CA ASN A 297 -23.53 1.80 13.06
C ASN A 297 -23.51 1.19 14.47
N LEU A 298 -22.37 1.21 15.16
CA LEU A 298 -22.26 0.67 16.51
C LEU A 298 -23.05 1.51 17.53
N LEU A 299 -23.08 2.84 17.36
CA LEU A 299 -23.90 3.73 18.16
C LEU A 299 -25.38 3.42 17.97
N GLU A 300 -25.85 3.25 16.73
CA GLU A 300 -27.22 2.82 16.43
C GLU A 300 -27.55 1.47 17.08
N GLN A 301 -26.68 0.47 16.94
CA GLN A 301 -26.89 -0.85 17.54
C GLN A 301 -26.91 -0.81 19.08
N ASN A 302 -26.08 0.03 19.69
CA ASN A 302 -26.07 0.19 21.14
C ASN A 302 -27.34 0.91 21.61
N LEU A 303 -27.79 1.95 20.90
CA LEU A 303 -29.07 2.61 21.19
C LEU A 303 -30.24 1.63 21.10
N ILE A 304 -30.31 0.81 20.05
CA ILE A 304 -31.33 -0.24 19.92
C ILE A 304 -31.29 -1.18 21.13
N ARG A 305 -30.11 -1.66 21.53
CA ARG A 305 -29.94 -2.54 22.69
C ARG A 305 -30.41 -1.90 24.01
N VAL A 306 -30.15 -0.60 24.20
CA VAL A 306 -30.55 0.13 25.42
C VAL A 306 -32.06 0.40 25.44
N ILE A 307 -32.68 0.62 24.28
CA ILE A 307 -34.09 0.96 24.15
C ILE A 307 -34.98 -0.30 24.11
N GLU A 308 -34.49 -1.42 23.56
CA GLU A 308 -35.23 -2.68 23.37
C GLU A 308 -36.04 -3.16 24.59
N PRO A 309 -35.57 -3.03 25.85
CA PRO A 309 -36.33 -3.45 27.03
C PRO A 309 -37.49 -2.52 27.41
N PHE A 310 -37.58 -1.31 26.86
CA PHE A 310 -38.48 -0.25 27.33
C PHE A 310 -39.55 0.12 26.28
N SER A 311 -40.81 0.23 26.71
CA SER A 311 -41.90 0.64 25.82
C SER A 311 -41.99 2.16 25.60
N ARG A 312 -41.43 2.96 26.51
CA ARG A 312 -41.29 4.43 26.43
C ARG A 312 -40.00 4.83 27.13
N VAL A 313 -39.22 5.70 26.50
CA VAL A 313 -37.96 6.20 27.07
C VAL A 313 -37.98 7.73 27.10
N GLN A 314 -37.56 8.30 28.23
CA GLN A 314 -37.43 9.75 28.39
C GLN A 314 -36.03 10.19 27.92
N VAL A 315 -35.99 11.05 26.90
CA VAL A 315 -34.74 11.65 26.41
C VAL A 315 -34.52 12.98 27.14
N ASN A 316 -33.62 13.00 28.12
CA ASN A 316 -33.19 14.26 28.73
C ASN A 316 -32.06 14.88 27.88
N VAL A 317 -32.32 16.07 27.33
CA VAL A 317 -31.43 16.78 26.38
C VAL A 317 -30.19 17.40 27.08
N SER A 318 -30.05 17.24 28.39
CA SER A 318 -29.03 17.93 29.20
C SER A 318 -27.69 17.21 29.39
N SER A 319 -27.43 16.08 28.73
CA SER A 319 -26.08 15.51 28.66
C SER A 319 -25.44 15.81 27.30
N SER A 320 -24.41 16.65 27.30
CA SER A 320 -23.55 16.95 26.14
C SER A 320 -22.77 15.73 25.60
N THR A 321 -23.14 14.53 26.03
CA THR A 321 -22.55 13.27 25.61
C THR A 321 -23.59 12.19 25.80
N TRP A 322 -24.00 11.54 24.71
CA TRP A 322 -24.81 10.31 24.67
C TRP A 322 -24.12 9.10 25.37
N ARG A 323 -23.16 9.35 26.27
CA ARG A 323 -22.31 8.36 26.94
C ARG A 323 -22.92 7.83 28.23
N ASP A 324 -23.78 8.61 28.89
CA ASP A 324 -24.41 8.22 30.16
C ASP A 324 -25.94 8.23 30.02
N TRP A 325 -26.50 7.15 29.48
CA TRP A 325 -27.90 6.82 29.72
C TRP A 325 -27.98 6.06 31.05
N SER A 326 -27.91 6.78 32.17
CA SER A 326 -28.38 6.26 33.45
C SER A 326 -29.91 6.31 33.43
N LEU A 327 -30.54 5.21 33.02
CA LEU A 327 -32.00 5.05 33.03
C LEU A 327 -32.47 5.00 34.50
N CYS A 328 -33.06 6.11 34.98
CA CYS A 328 -33.85 6.08 36.20
C CYS A 328 -35.12 5.26 35.93
N PRO A 329 -35.45 4.24 36.75
CA PRO A 329 -36.73 3.58 36.65
C PRO A 329 -37.80 4.57 37.10
N CYS A 330 -38.53 5.17 36.15
CA CYS A 330 -39.82 5.76 36.46
C CYS A 330 -40.76 4.62 36.84
N CYS A 331 -40.82 4.32 38.13
CA CYS A 331 -41.95 3.63 38.75
C CYS A 331 -43.23 4.36 38.31
N TRP A 332 -44.04 3.70 37.49
CA TRP A 332 -45.43 4.10 37.29
C TRP A 332 -46.23 3.63 38.52
N GLY A 333 -46.82 4.61 39.21
CA GLY A 333 -47.98 4.45 40.07
C GLY A 333 -49.23 4.92 39.35
#